data_AF-A0A7L1H1K0-F1
#
_entry.id   AF-A0A7L1H1K0-F1
#
_cell.length_a   1.000
_cell.length_b   1.000
_cell.length_c   1.000
_cell.angle_alpha   90.00
_cell.angle_beta   90.00
_cell.angle_gamma   90.00
#
_symmetry.space_group_name_H-M   'P 1'
#
loop_
_entity.id
_entity.type
_entity.pdbx_description
1 polymer ?
#
loop_
_entity_poly.entity_id
_entity_poly.type
_entity_poly.pdbx_seq_one_letter_code
_entity_poly.pdbx_strand_id
1 'polypeptide(L)'
;AVEETHKLEELYKLLADKEFQARIHAVMLLLDHCRNIPEPICNNIVQVFDAFFPRLQDWNKKVKQKALEVLALMIPLLRDALQPVLFFVVSAVTDNLNSKHPGIYAAA
;
A
#
# COMPACT_ATOMS: atom_id res chain seq x y z
N ALA A 1 -5.73 18.44 10.69
CA ALA A 1 -7.11 17.90 10.79
C ALA A 1 -7.78 17.87 9.41
N VAL A 2 -8.51 18.91 8.95
CA VAL A 2 -9.30 18.86 7.68
C VAL A 2 -8.44 18.67 6.42
N GLU A 3 -7.31 19.36 6.34
CA GLU A 3 -6.39 19.29 5.20
C GLU A 3 -5.75 17.89 5.05
N GLU A 4 -5.48 17.21 6.16
CA GLU A 4 -4.88 15.88 6.18
C GLU A 4 -5.90 14.81 5.77
N THR A 5 -7.16 14.95 6.19
CA THR A 5 -8.24 14.07 5.74
C THR A 5 -8.46 14.18 4.23
N HIS A 6 -8.45 15.40 3.68
CA HIS A 6 -8.61 15.61 2.24
C HIS A 6 -7.50 14.92 1.42
N LYS A 7 -6.25 14.99 1.89
CA LYS A 7 -5.11 14.30 1.25
C LYS A 7 -5.29 12.78 1.23
N LEU A 8 -5.79 12.19 2.32
CA LEU A 8 -6.08 10.76 2.37
C LEU A 8 -7.25 10.37 1.46
N GLU A 9 -8.30 11.18 1.39
CA GLU A 9 -9.43 10.93 0.47
C GLU A 9 -8.99 10.94 -1.00
N GLU A 10 -8.13 11.89 -1.39
CA GLU A 10 -7.56 11.93 -2.74
C GLU A 10 -6.70 10.71 -3.03
N LEU A 11 -5.83 10.33 -2.09
CA LEU A 11 -5.05 9.09 -2.17
C LEU A 11 -5.94 7.86 -2.38
N TYR A 12 -7.04 7.72 -1.64
CA TYR A 12 -7.95 6.58 -1.76
C TYR A 12 -8.64 6.53 -3.12
N LYS A 13 -9.02 7.69 -3.68
CA LYS A 13 -9.58 7.77 -5.04
C LYS A 13 -8.56 7.30 -6.07
N LEU A 14 -7.31 7.75 -5.97
CA LEU A 14 -6.23 7.37 -6.89
C LEU A 14 -5.86 5.88 -6.77
N LEU A 15 -5.89 5.31 -5.56
CA LEU A 15 -5.71 3.87 -5.36
C LEU A 15 -6.80 3.09 -6.10
N ALA A 16 -8.04 3.53 -6.05
CA ALA A 16 -9.18 2.87 -6.69
C ALA A 16 -9.36 3.20 -8.19
N ASP A 17 -8.46 3.97 -8.79
CA ASP A 17 -8.60 4.45 -10.17
C ASP A 17 -8.57 3.30 -11.20
N LYS A 18 -9.29 3.48 -12.31
CA LYS A 18 -9.32 2.53 -13.42
C LYS A 18 -7.97 2.48 -14.14
N GLU A 19 -7.28 3.60 -14.23
CA GLU A 19 -5.98 3.72 -14.87
C GLU A 19 -4.88 3.16 -13.98
N PHE A 20 -4.15 2.17 -14.49
CA PHE A 20 -3.09 1.52 -13.71
C PHE A 20 -1.95 2.50 -13.35
N GLN A 21 -1.75 3.55 -14.14
CA GLN A 21 -0.75 4.58 -13.86
C GLN A 21 -1.13 5.42 -12.64
N ALA A 22 -2.41 5.79 -12.51
CA ALA A 22 -2.91 6.48 -11.33
C ALA A 22 -2.74 5.61 -10.09
N ARG A 23 -3.00 4.30 -10.19
CA ARG A 23 -2.76 3.36 -9.08
C ARG A 23 -1.28 3.23 -8.70
N ILE A 24 -0.36 3.18 -9.68
CA ILE A 24 1.09 3.19 -9.41
C ILE A 24 1.49 4.49 -8.70
N HIS A 25 0.99 5.63 -9.18
CA HIS A 25 1.27 6.92 -8.58
C HIS A 25 0.75 6.97 -7.13
N ALA A 26 -0.48 6.50 -6.89
CA ALA A 26 -1.08 6.44 -5.56
C ALA A 26 -0.26 5.57 -4.59
N VAL A 27 0.22 4.41 -5.04
CA VAL A 27 1.10 3.54 -4.25
C VAL A 27 2.39 4.27 -3.85
N MET A 28 3.00 5.02 -4.77
CA MET A 28 4.18 5.83 -4.45
C MET A 28 3.87 7.02 -3.54
N LEU A 29 2.72 7.66 -3.71
CA LEU A 29 2.25 8.76 -2.88
C LEU A 29 2.01 8.30 -1.44
N LEU A 30 1.44 7.12 -1.24
CA LEU A 30 1.29 6.52 0.09
C LEU A 30 2.64 6.34 0.79
N LEU A 31 3.66 5.85 0.08
CA LEU A 31 5.01 5.74 0.64
C LEU A 31 5.58 7.10 1.05
N ASP A 32 5.36 8.13 0.22
CA ASP A 32 5.77 9.50 0.53
C ASP A 32 5.08 10.02 1.79
N HIS A 33 3.78 9.77 1.95
CA HIS A 33 3.04 10.11 3.17
C HIS A 33 3.57 9.36 4.40
N CYS A 34 3.92 8.08 4.28
CA CYS A 34 4.55 7.34 5.38
C CYS A 34 5.90 7.93 5.82
N ARG A 35 6.63 8.58 4.92
CA ARG A 35 7.92 9.22 5.21
C ARG A 35 7.78 10.63 5.78
N ASN A 36 6.87 11.41 5.22
CA ASN A 36 6.80 12.84 5.49
C ASN A 36 5.73 13.21 6.52
N ILE A 37 4.64 12.43 6.60
CA ILE A 37 3.49 12.67 7.49
C ILE A 37 2.98 11.35 8.11
N PRO A 38 3.81 10.63 8.90
CA PRO A 38 3.46 9.31 9.40
C PRO A 38 2.29 9.30 10.39
N GLU A 39 2.08 10.37 11.18
CA GLU A 39 1.06 10.39 12.24
C GLU A 39 -0.38 10.22 11.71
N PRO A 40 -0.84 10.96 10.68
CA PRO A 40 -2.13 10.68 10.03
C PRO A 40 -2.26 9.25 9.47
N ILE A 41 -1.17 8.67 8.96
CA ILE A 41 -1.17 7.30 8.43
C ILE A 41 -1.35 6.29 9.56
N CYS A 42 -0.58 6.42 10.63
CA CYS A 42 -0.67 5.55 11.81
C CYS A 42 -2.05 5.62 12.46
N ASN A 43 -2.62 6.83 12.59
CA ASN A 43 -3.94 7.03 13.20
C ASN A 43 -5.09 6.43 12.36
N ASN A 44 -4.88 6.20 11.06
CA ASN A 44 -5.87 5.64 10.14
C ASN A 44 -5.38 4.33 9.49
N ILE A 45 -4.52 3.59 10.19
CA ILE A 45 -3.79 2.46 9.60
C ILE A 45 -4.72 1.41 8.97
N VAL A 46 -5.87 1.15 9.59
CA VAL A 46 -6.85 0.18 9.09
C VAL A 46 -7.45 0.67 7.77
N GLN A 47 -7.93 1.91 7.71
CA GLN A 47 -8.54 2.48 6.50
C GLN A 47 -7.53 2.62 5.35
N VAL A 48 -6.29 3.01 5.68
CA VAL A 48 -5.20 3.09 4.71
C VAL A 48 -4.93 1.71 4.11
N PHE A 49 -4.83 0.67 4.94
CA PHE A 49 -4.59 -0.68 4.46
C PHE A 49 -5.80 -1.29 3.75
N ASP A 50 -7.03 -0.99 4.14
CA ASP A 50 -8.23 -1.40 3.41
C ASP A 50 -8.24 -0.86 1.97
N ALA A 51 -7.82 0.40 1.78
CA ALA A 51 -7.70 1.00 0.44
C ALA A 51 -6.48 0.48 -0.35
N PHE A 52 -5.38 0.17 0.33
CA PHE A 52 -4.12 -0.27 -0.28
C PHE A 52 -4.09 -1.76 -0.62
N PHE A 53 -4.68 -2.63 0.20
CA PHE A 53 -4.63 -4.09 0.05
C PHE A 53 -5.02 -4.60 -1.33
N PRO A 54 -6.06 -4.06 -2.02
CA PRO A 54 -6.39 -4.47 -3.38
C PRO A 54 -5.24 -4.28 -4.39
N ARG A 55 -4.26 -3.42 -4.11
CA ARG A 55 -3.07 -3.24 -4.96
C ARG A 55 -2.08 -4.39 -4.84
N LEU A 56 -2.01 -5.06 -3.68
CA LEU A 56 -1.22 -6.29 -3.50
C LEU A 56 -1.79 -7.48 -4.29
N GLN A 57 -3.06 -7.37 -4.69
CA GLN A 57 -3.77 -8.34 -5.52
C GLN A 57 -4.17 -7.78 -6.89
N ASP A 58 -3.56 -6.68 -7.34
CA ASP A 58 -3.97 -5.99 -8.56
C ASP A 58 -3.88 -6.88 -9.81
N TRP A 59 -4.85 -6.76 -10.70
CA TRP A 59 -4.86 -7.49 -11.98
C TRP A 59 -3.70 -7.07 -12.88
N ASN A 60 -3.23 -5.82 -12.75
CA ASN A 60 -2.06 -5.33 -13.45
C ASN A 60 -0.78 -5.70 -12.68
N LYS A 61 0.07 -6.53 -13.28
CA LYS A 61 1.31 -7.03 -12.66
C LYS A 61 2.29 -5.92 -12.26
N LYS A 62 2.33 -4.80 -12.98
CA LYS A 62 3.20 -3.66 -12.63
C LYS A 62 2.72 -2.96 -11.37
N VAL A 63 1.41 -2.79 -11.21
CA VAL A 63 0.81 -2.22 -9.99
C VAL A 63 1.08 -3.16 -8.81
N LYS A 64 0.81 -4.46 -8.98
CA LYS A 64 1.04 -5.48 -7.95
C LYS A 64 2.50 -5.53 -7.49
N GLN A 65 3.44 -5.60 -8.43
CA GLN A 65 4.86 -5.58 -8.10
C GLN A 65 5.24 -4.30 -7.35
N LYS A 66 4.82 -3.14 -7.86
CA LYS A 66 5.14 -1.85 -7.22
C LYS A 66 4.55 -1.76 -5.81
N ALA A 67 3.36 -2.30 -5.60
CA ALA A 67 2.72 -2.34 -4.29
C ALA A 67 3.49 -3.20 -3.30
N LEU A 68 3.98 -4.37 -3.71
CA LEU A 68 4.83 -5.23 -2.85
C LEU A 68 6.16 -4.54 -2.50
N GLU A 69 6.83 -3.94 -3.48
CA GLU A 69 8.06 -3.17 -3.25
C GLU A 69 7.83 -2.01 -2.26
N VAL A 70 6.72 -1.28 -2.41
CA VAL A 70 6.36 -0.20 -1.49
C VAL A 70 5.98 -0.72 -0.10
N LEU A 71 5.25 -1.83 -0.01
CA LEU A 71 4.90 -2.45 1.27
C LEU A 71 6.17 -2.79 2.06
N ALA A 72 7.18 -3.40 1.44
CA ALA A 72 8.46 -3.70 2.08
C ALA A 72 9.15 -2.44 2.65
N LEU A 73 9.02 -1.30 1.97
CA LEU A 73 9.55 -0.01 2.43
C LEU A 73 8.71 0.64 3.54
N MET A 74 7.39 0.41 3.55
CA MET A 74 6.48 0.93 4.57
C MET A 74 6.59 0.18 5.90
N ILE A 75 6.87 -1.13 5.87
CA ILE A 75 6.95 -1.96 7.09
C ILE A 75 7.84 -1.37 8.19
N PRO A 76 9.11 -0.97 7.93
CA PRO A 76 9.94 -0.38 8.97
C PRO A 76 9.47 1.00 9.43
N LEU A 77 8.75 1.76 8.59
CA LEU A 77 8.24 3.11 8.91
C LEU A 77 7.02 3.05 9.82
N LEU A 78 6.20 2.00 9.68
CA LEU A 78 4.91 1.84 10.37
C LEU A 78 4.93 0.76 11.45
N ARG A 79 6.12 0.26 11.84
CA ARG A 79 6.32 -0.92 12.70
C ARG A 79 5.34 -1.00 13.86
N ASP A 80 5.23 0.06 14.65
CA ASP A 80 4.44 0.07 15.88
C ASP A 80 2.93 0.20 15.63
N ALA A 81 2.55 0.72 14.45
CA ALA A 81 1.16 0.89 14.03
C ALA A 81 0.59 -0.30 13.27
N LEU A 82 1.44 -1.22 12.76
CA LEU A 82 0.99 -2.32 11.88
C LEU A 82 0.20 -3.43 12.58
N GLN A 83 0.20 -3.47 13.90
CA GLN A 83 -0.40 -4.58 14.65
C GLN A 83 -1.84 -4.93 14.23
N PRO A 84 -2.76 -3.96 13.99
CA PRO A 84 -4.12 -4.26 13.56
C PRO A 84 -4.24 -4.90 12.17
N VAL A 85 -3.23 -4.72 11.32
CA VAL A 85 -3.25 -5.15 9.91
C VAL A 85 -2.23 -6.23 9.59
N LEU A 86 -1.44 -6.66 10.59
CA LEU A 86 -0.32 -7.59 10.42
C LEU A 86 -0.75 -8.92 9.79
N PHE A 87 -1.91 -9.45 10.21
CA PHE A 87 -2.45 -10.69 9.65
C PHE A 87 -2.68 -10.58 8.12
N PHE A 88 -3.28 -9.48 7.67
CA PHE A 88 -3.53 -9.23 6.26
C PHE A 88 -2.22 -9.07 5.49
N VAL A 89 -1.25 -8.35 6.05
CA VAL A 89 0.08 -8.18 5.45
C VAL A 89 0.76 -9.53 5.22
N VAL A 90 0.81 -10.39 6.25
CA VAL A 90 1.43 -11.72 6.15
C VAL A 90 0.71 -12.59 5.13
N SER A 91 -0.63 -12.59 5.12
CA SER A 91 -1.40 -13.36 4.14
C SER A 91 -1.10 -12.90 2.71
N ALA A 92 -1.13 -11.59 2.45
CA ALA A 92 -0.90 -11.06 1.10
C ALA A 92 0.52 -11.32 0.59
N VAL A 93 1.53 -11.21 1.45
CA VAL A 93 2.91 -11.54 1.07
C VAL A 93 3.02 -13.02 0.74
N THR A 94 2.48 -13.89 1.60
CA THR A 94 2.51 -15.34 1.40
C THR A 94 1.84 -15.75 0.09
N ASP A 95 0.71 -15.13 -0.26
CA ASP A 95 0.00 -15.38 -1.52
C ASP A 95 0.84 -15.02 -2.75
N ASN A 96 1.75 -14.07 -2.65
CA ASN A 96 2.59 -13.61 -3.75
C ASN A 96 3.91 -14.38 -3.89
N LEU A 97 4.34 -15.13 -2.86
CA LEU A 97 5.53 -15.99 -2.90
C LEU A 97 5.40 -17.19 -3.86
N ASN A 98 4.19 -17.51 -4.34
CA ASN A 98 3.97 -18.55 -5.36
C ASN A 98 3.97 -18.00 -6.81
N SER A 99 4.20 -16.69 -6.98
CA SER A 99 4.04 -16.04 -8.27
C SER A 99 5.09 -16.52 -9.29
N LYS A 100 4.61 -16.89 -10.49
CA LYS A 100 5.49 -17.20 -11.64
C LYS A 100 6.15 -15.96 -12.24
N HIS A 101 5.78 -14.75 -11.81
CA HIS A 101 6.38 -13.52 -12.31
C HIS A 101 7.59 -13.15 -11.43
N PRO A 102 8.83 -13.19 -11.95
CA PRO A 102 10.03 -13.06 -11.13
C PRO A 102 10.08 -11.76 -10.31
N GLY A 103 9.63 -10.65 -10.89
CA GLY A 103 9.58 -9.37 -10.18
C GLY A 103 8.56 -9.31 -9.04
N ILE A 104 7.46 -10.07 -9.12
CA ILE A 104 6.48 -10.15 -8.02
C ILE A 104 7.02 -11.05 -6.92
N TYR A 105 7.60 -12.20 -7.30
CA TYR A 105 8.24 -13.12 -6.36
C TYR A 105 9.39 -12.46 -5.59
N ALA A 106 10.24 -11.68 -6.27
CA ALA A 106 11.36 -11.00 -5.64
C ALA A 106 10.94 -9.81 -4.75
N ALA A 107 9.76 -9.25 -4.97
CA ALA A 107 9.24 -8.13 -4.18
C ALA A 107 8.44 -8.57 -2.94
N ALA A 108 7.92 -9.80 -2.95
CA ALA A 108 7.23 -10.42 -1.81
C ALA A 108 8.24 -10.94 -0.78
#